data_AF-A0A2E8TMI4-F1
#
_entry.id   AF-A0A2E8TMI4-F1
#
_cell.length_a   1.000
_cell.length_b   1.000
_cell.length_c   1.000
_cell.angle_alpha   90.00
_cell.angle_beta   90.00
_cell.angle_gamma   90.00
#
_symmetry.space_group_name_H-M   'P 1'
#
loop_
_entity.id
_entity.type
_entity.pdbx_description
1 polymer ?
#
loop_
_entity_poly.entity_id
_entity_poly.type
_entity_poly.pdbx_seq_one_letter_code
_entity_poly.pdbx_strand_id
1 'polypeptide(L)'
;MFFISHRGNISGPNPNEENKIEYINEAINQNFDVEIDVWFKNDQFYLGHDEPQYIINMEFLNNNKLWIHTKNLDCFYKLGETNLNFFWHEEDKVVLTSKGYYWNYPGTKLSKKSIFVLPEKTNIKNSECLGICSDYIKDYYDRYNNI
;
A
#
# COMPACT_ATOMS: atom_id res chain seq x y z
N MET A 1 6.97 10.13 -9.31
CA MET A 1 6.65 9.92 -7.89
C MET A 1 5.55 8.89 -7.83
N PHE A 2 5.59 7.95 -6.89
CA PHE A 2 4.46 7.03 -6.69
C PHE A 2 3.35 7.72 -5.90
N PHE A 3 2.12 7.57 -6.36
CA PHE A 3 0.92 8.00 -5.64
C PHE A 3 0.12 6.74 -5.30
N ILE A 4 0.21 6.33 -4.03
CA ILE A 4 -0.26 5.05 -3.54
C ILE A 4 -1.52 5.30 -2.72
N SER A 5 -2.63 4.75 -3.17
CA SER A 5 -3.89 4.73 -2.45
C SER A 5 -3.80 3.72 -1.31
N HIS A 6 -3.96 4.17 -0.07
CA HIS A 6 -3.92 3.28 1.10
C HIS A 6 -5.22 2.45 1.12
N ARG A 7 -5.12 1.13 0.93
CA ARG A 7 -6.26 0.19 0.91
C ARG A 7 -7.38 0.51 -0.09
N GLY A 8 -7.07 1.30 -1.12
CA GLY A 8 -8.03 1.76 -2.13
C GLY A 8 -8.66 3.15 -1.84
N ASN A 9 -8.32 3.80 -0.72
CA ASN A 9 -8.81 5.14 -0.38
C ASN A 9 -8.27 6.22 -1.34
N ILE A 10 -9.19 6.99 -1.95
CA ILE A 10 -8.87 8.05 -2.91
C ILE A 10 -9.00 9.45 -2.29
N SER A 11 -10.12 9.69 -1.61
CA SER A 11 -10.53 11.00 -1.09
C SER A 11 -10.89 10.97 0.40
N GLY A 12 -10.31 10.02 1.13
CA GLY A 12 -10.54 9.79 2.55
C GLY A 12 -10.76 8.30 2.88
N PRO A 13 -10.64 7.93 4.16
CA PRO A 13 -10.81 6.56 4.60
C PRO A 13 -12.25 6.09 4.46
N ASN A 14 -12.45 4.88 3.92
CA ASN A 14 -13.74 4.22 3.87
C ASN A 14 -13.65 2.78 4.40
N PRO A 15 -13.75 2.59 5.73
CA PRO A 15 -13.54 1.28 6.36
C PRO A 15 -14.44 0.15 5.83
N ASN A 16 -15.59 0.49 5.25
CA ASN A 16 -16.50 -0.51 4.68
C ASN A 16 -16.10 -0.97 3.27
N GLU A 17 -15.24 -0.23 2.57
CA GLU A 17 -14.80 -0.51 1.20
C GLU A 17 -13.31 -0.82 1.10
N GLU A 18 -12.51 -0.49 2.11
CA GLU A 18 -11.08 -0.81 2.18
C GLU A 18 -10.82 -2.28 1.83
N ASN A 19 -9.78 -2.52 1.02
CA ASN A 19 -9.38 -3.85 0.55
C ASN A 19 -10.41 -4.62 -0.31
N LYS A 20 -11.55 -4.03 -0.70
CA LYS A 20 -12.42 -4.66 -1.70
C LYS A 20 -11.80 -4.59 -3.09
N ILE A 21 -12.01 -5.66 -3.86
CA ILE A 21 -11.49 -5.81 -5.22
C ILE A 21 -11.93 -4.64 -6.11
N GLU A 22 -13.20 -4.26 -6.07
CA GLU A 22 -13.76 -3.17 -6.88
C GLU A 22 -13.17 -1.82 -6.50
N TYR A 23 -12.97 -1.56 -5.20
CA TYR A 23 -12.44 -0.30 -4.67
C TYR A 23 -10.94 -0.14 -5.00
N ILE A 24 -10.17 -1.23 -4.89
CA ILE A 24 -8.78 -1.29 -5.36
C ILE A 24 -8.70 -1.02 -6.87
N ASN A 25 -9.57 -1.66 -7.65
CA ASN A 25 -9.60 -1.48 -9.10
C ASN A 25 -10.00 -0.05 -9.50
N GLU A 26 -10.87 0.60 -8.74
CA GLU A 26 -11.22 2.02 -8.95
C GLU A 26 -9.98 2.91 -8.85
N ALA A 27 -9.19 2.77 -7.78
CA ALA A 27 -7.94 3.54 -7.61
C ALA A 27 -6.93 3.24 -8.73
N ILE A 28 -6.76 1.97 -9.10
CA ILE A 28 -5.88 1.54 -10.21
C ILE A 28 -6.31 2.17 -11.55
N ASN A 29 -7.62 2.19 -11.82
CA ASN A 29 -8.21 2.76 -13.03
C ASN A 29 -8.03 4.28 -13.09
N GLN A 30 -7.96 4.95 -11.94
CA GLN A 30 -7.59 6.37 -11.82
C GLN A 30 -6.07 6.60 -11.89
N ASN A 31 -5.31 5.57 -12.27
CA ASN A 31 -3.87 5.57 -12.43
C ASN A 31 -3.04 5.69 -11.14
N PHE A 32 -3.64 5.44 -9.98
CA PHE A 32 -2.91 5.31 -8.72
C PHE A 32 -2.31 3.91 -8.56
N ASP A 33 -1.20 3.85 -7.82
CA ASP A 33 -0.74 2.63 -7.18
C ASP A 33 -1.65 2.36 -5.96
N VAL A 34 -1.67 1.14 -5.44
CA VAL A 34 -2.53 0.79 -4.29
C VAL A 34 -1.76 -0.07 -3.31
N GLU A 35 -1.81 0.30 -2.04
CA GLU A 35 -1.39 -0.58 -0.95
C GLU A 35 -2.56 -1.45 -0.52
N ILE A 36 -2.30 -2.75 -0.33
CA ILE A 36 -3.33 -3.74 0.01
C ILE A 36 -2.84 -4.66 1.14
N ASP A 37 -3.75 -5.04 2.01
CA ASP A 37 -3.52 -6.00 3.08
C ASP A 37 -3.82 -7.42 2.59
N VAL A 38 -2.83 -8.32 2.60
CA VAL A 38 -2.95 -9.68 2.07
C VAL A 38 -2.61 -10.74 3.10
N TRP A 39 -3.49 -11.73 3.21
CA TRP A 39 -3.31 -12.95 3.99
C TRP A 39 -3.14 -14.15 3.07
N PHE A 40 -2.44 -15.17 3.57
CA PHE A 40 -2.42 -16.50 2.95
C PHE A 40 -2.82 -17.53 3.99
N LYS A 41 -3.90 -18.26 3.75
CA LYS A 41 -4.47 -19.22 4.70
C LYS A 41 -5.11 -20.36 3.94
N ASN A 42 -4.88 -21.61 4.37
CA ASN A 42 -5.46 -22.80 3.74
C ASN A 42 -5.27 -22.83 2.21
N ASP A 43 -4.04 -22.55 1.75
CA ASP A 43 -3.66 -22.49 0.33
C ASP A 43 -4.42 -21.45 -0.52
N GLN A 44 -5.01 -20.45 0.11
CA GLN A 44 -5.74 -19.36 -0.57
C GLN A 44 -5.23 -17.99 -0.13
N PHE A 45 -5.27 -17.02 -1.04
CA PHE A 45 -5.01 -15.62 -0.75
C PHE A 45 -6.30 -14.89 -0.41
N TYR A 46 -6.22 -13.96 0.54
CA TYR A 46 -7.34 -13.12 0.94
C TYR A 46 -6.88 -11.68 1.09
N LEU A 47 -7.76 -10.74 0.74
CA LEU A 47 -7.65 -9.34 1.12
C LEU A 47 -8.34 -9.08 2.46
N GLY A 48 -7.85 -8.11 3.22
CA GLY A 48 -8.52 -7.60 4.44
C GLY A 48 -7.53 -7.09 5.50
N HIS A 49 -7.92 -6.07 6.26
CA HIS A 49 -7.00 -5.40 7.19
C HIS A 49 -6.79 -6.18 8.49
N ASP A 50 -7.86 -6.43 9.24
CA ASP A 50 -7.81 -7.07 10.56
C ASP A 50 -7.97 -8.60 10.47
N GLU A 51 -8.62 -9.08 9.40
CA GLU A 51 -8.88 -10.49 9.15
C GLU A 51 -8.94 -10.78 7.64
N PRO A 52 -8.76 -12.04 7.20
CA PRO A 52 -8.94 -12.42 5.81
C PRO A 52 -10.43 -12.38 5.40
N GLN A 53 -10.79 -11.51 4.45
CA GLN A 53 -12.19 -11.24 4.07
C GLN A 53 -12.52 -11.65 2.63
N TYR A 54 -11.74 -11.19 1.64
CA TYR A 54 -12.07 -11.37 0.22
C TYR A 54 -11.08 -12.31 -0.46
N ILE A 55 -11.56 -13.47 -0.92
CA ILE A 55 -10.72 -14.43 -1.64
C ILE A 55 -10.25 -13.83 -2.96
N ILE A 56 -8.95 -13.95 -3.22
CA ILE A 56 -8.32 -13.57 -4.48
C ILE A 56 -7.39 -14.69 -4.96
N ASN A 57 -6.97 -14.60 -6.22
CA ASN A 57 -6.01 -15.51 -6.82
C ASN A 57 -4.66 -14.81 -7.05
N MET A 58 -3.64 -15.59 -7.42
CA MET A 58 -2.31 -15.05 -7.71
C MET A 58 -2.30 -14.11 -8.93
N GLU A 59 -3.24 -14.27 -9.86
CA GLU A 59 -3.38 -13.41 -11.04
C GLU A 59 -3.75 -11.97 -10.64
N PHE A 60 -4.65 -11.79 -9.67
CA PHE A 60 -4.97 -10.48 -9.10
C PHE A 60 -3.73 -9.79 -8.51
N LEU A 61 -2.92 -10.54 -7.77
CA LEU A 61 -1.68 -10.03 -7.16
C LEU A 61 -0.60 -9.70 -8.20
N ASN A 62 -0.68 -10.27 -9.40
CA ASN A 62 0.27 -10.03 -10.48
C ASN A 62 0.01 -8.71 -11.22
N ASN A 63 -0.17 -7.64 -10.45
CA ASN A 63 -0.35 -6.28 -10.94
C ASN A 63 0.77 -5.40 -10.38
N ASN A 64 1.52 -4.75 -11.28
CA ASN A 64 2.70 -3.95 -10.92
C ASN A 64 2.37 -2.65 -10.15
N LYS A 65 1.10 -2.28 -10.03
CA LYS A 65 0.63 -1.16 -9.23
C LYS A 65 0.34 -1.49 -7.77
N LEU A 66 0.42 -2.78 -7.39
CA LEU A 66 0.14 -3.22 -6.04
C LEU A 66 1.38 -3.15 -5.14
N TRP A 67 1.17 -2.64 -3.94
CA TRP A 67 2.10 -2.63 -2.82
C TRP A 67 1.51 -3.54 -1.72
N ILE A 68 2.08 -4.73 -1.55
CA ILE A 68 1.42 -5.77 -0.76
C ILE A 68 1.92 -5.77 0.69
N HIS A 69 1.10 -5.31 1.62
CA HIS A 69 1.33 -5.51 3.06
C HIS A 69 0.86 -6.92 3.45
N THR A 70 1.82 -7.81 3.69
CA THR A 70 1.50 -9.18 4.14
C THR A 70 1.08 -9.16 5.60
N LYS A 71 -0.02 -9.83 5.93
CA LYS A 71 -0.66 -9.80 7.27
C LYS A 71 -0.47 -11.06 8.10
N ASN A 72 -0.01 -12.15 7.50
CA ASN A 72 0.62 -13.26 8.22
C ASN A 72 1.94 -13.73 7.58
N LEU A 73 2.77 -14.43 8.37
CA LEU A 73 4.07 -14.95 7.92
C LEU A 73 3.92 -15.95 6.76
N ASP A 74 2.84 -16.73 6.75
CA ASP A 74 2.58 -17.67 5.64
C ASP A 74 2.45 -16.91 4.31
N CYS A 75 1.78 -15.74 4.31
CA CYS A 75 1.72 -14.89 3.13
C CYS A 75 3.09 -14.33 2.75
N PHE A 76 3.86 -13.87 3.73
CA PHE A 76 5.21 -13.35 3.49
C PHE A 76 6.12 -14.40 2.83
N TYR A 77 6.17 -15.61 3.39
CA TYR A 77 6.97 -16.70 2.82
C TYR A 77 6.45 -17.13 1.46
N LYS A 78 5.12 -17.19 1.28
CA LYS A 78 4.54 -17.56 0.00
C LYS A 78 4.87 -16.57 -1.11
N LEU A 79 4.81 -15.28 -0.82
CA LEU A 79 5.19 -14.23 -1.77
C LEU A 79 6.70 -14.11 -1.97
N GLY A 80 7.51 -14.62 -1.03
CA GLY A 80 8.97 -14.74 -1.17
C GLY A 80 9.44 -15.58 -2.34
N GLU A 81 8.58 -16.45 -2.88
CA GLU A 81 8.84 -17.25 -4.09
C GLU A 81 8.55 -16.48 -5.39
N THR A 82 8.14 -15.21 -5.29
CA THR A 82 7.60 -14.42 -6.41
C THR A 82 8.45 -13.16 -6.65
N ASN A 83 8.18 -12.48 -7.77
CA ASN A 83 8.79 -11.19 -8.07
C ASN A 83 7.82 -10.01 -7.82
N LEU A 84 6.83 -10.18 -6.95
CA LEU A 84 5.89 -9.11 -6.59
C LEU A 84 6.51 -8.11 -5.60
N ASN A 85 5.89 -6.94 -5.45
CA ASN A 85 6.30 -5.93 -4.46
C ASN A 85 5.51 -6.13 -3.17
N PHE A 86 6.14 -6.71 -2.16
CA PHE A 86 5.51 -7.00 -0.87
C PHE A 86 6.43 -6.60 0.28
N PHE A 87 5.84 -6.45 1.46
CA PHE A 87 6.56 -6.13 2.69
C PHE A 87 5.75 -6.60 3.90
N TRP A 88 6.47 -6.82 4.99
CA TRP A 88 5.92 -7.05 6.31
C TRP A 88 6.35 -5.91 7.21
N HIS A 89 5.43 -5.36 7.99
CA HIS A 89 5.77 -4.55 9.15
C HIS A 89 4.63 -4.54 10.15
N GLU A 90 4.97 -4.25 11.40
CA GLU A 90 4.01 -3.91 12.44
C GLU A 90 4.30 -2.46 12.88
N GLU A 91 5.18 -2.29 13.87
CA GLU A 91 5.55 -0.97 14.43
C GLU A 91 6.96 -0.51 14.02
N ASP A 92 7.58 -1.22 13.09
CA ASP A 92 8.91 -0.91 12.56
C ASP A 92 8.96 0.49 11.96
N LYS A 93 9.98 1.27 12.32
CA LYS A 93 10.10 2.65 11.84
C LYS A 93 10.27 2.74 10.33
N VAL A 94 11.02 1.81 9.75
CA VAL A 94 11.22 1.70 8.31
C VAL A 94 11.41 0.22 7.98
N VAL A 95 10.73 -0.26 6.95
CA VAL A 95 10.98 -1.58 6.37
C VAL A 95 11.39 -1.49 4.91
N LEU A 96 12.06 -2.52 4.43
CA LEU A 96 12.39 -2.67 3.03
C LEU A 96 11.30 -3.49 2.35
N THR A 97 10.76 -3.02 1.23
CA THR A 97 9.94 -3.89 0.38
C THR A 97 10.81 -4.88 -0.39
N SER A 98 10.23 -5.97 -0.89
CA SER A 98 10.92 -6.94 -1.74
C SER A 98 11.56 -6.32 -3.00
N LYS A 99 11.15 -5.10 -3.39
CA LYS A 99 11.72 -4.30 -4.49
C LYS A 99 12.75 -3.27 -4.06
N GLY A 100 13.07 -3.18 -2.77
CA GLY A 100 14.13 -2.31 -2.26
C GLY A 100 13.69 -0.87 -1.95
N TYR A 101 12.39 -0.61 -1.83
CA TYR A 101 11.87 0.69 -1.40
C TYR A 101 11.78 0.79 0.12
N TYR A 102 11.92 1.98 0.68
CA TYR A 102 11.77 2.20 2.12
C TYR A 102 10.33 2.55 2.44
N TRP A 103 9.60 1.62 3.06
CA TRP A 103 8.26 1.87 3.57
C TRP A 103 8.38 2.49 4.96
N ASN A 104 8.13 3.79 5.07
CA ASN A 104 8.37 4.55 6.28
C ASN A 104 7.11 4.60 7.16
N TYR A 105 7.23 4.24 8.43
CA TYR A 105 6.18 4.48 9.42
C TYR A 105 5.86 5.98 9.49
N PRO A 106 4.59 6.38 9.67
CA PRO A 106 4.20 7.79 9.71
C PRO A 106 5.03 8.61 10.71
N GLY A 107 5.51 9.77 10.28
CA GLY A 107 6.27 10.71 11.12
C GLY A 107 7.77 10.38 11.26
N THR A 108 8.27 9.35 10.58
CA THR A 108 9.71 9.03 10.57
C THR A 108 10.50 9.92 9.61
N LYS A 109 11.83 9.97 9.80
CA LYS A 109 12.72 10.72 8.90
C LYS A 109 12.73 10.08 7.51
N LEU A 110 12.47 10.89 6.50
CA LEU A 110 12.39 10.47 5.11
C LEU A 110 13.73 10.62 4.37
N SER A 111 13.84 9.89 3.27
CA SER A 111 14.93 9.96 2.30
C SER A 111 14.38 9.87 0.87
N LYS A 112 15.24 10.09 -0.14
CA LYS A 112 14.86 9.99 -1.56
C LYS A 112 14.32 8.61 -2.00
N LYS A 113 14.51 7.55 -1.21
CA LYS A 113 13.97 6.20 -1.48
C LYS A 113 12.72 5.86 -0.66
N SER A 114 12.26 6.80 0.17
CA SER A 114 11.14 6.60 1.10
C SER A 114 9.79 6.71 0.41
N ILE A 115 8.87 5.85 0.79
CA ILE A 115 7.44 6.03 0.65
C ILE A 115 6.94 6.73 1.91
N PHE A 116 6.41 7.93 1.76
CA PHE A 116 5.85 8.71 2.86
C PHE A 116 4.42 8.25 3.14
N VAL A 117 4.25 7.43 4.18
CA VAL A 117 2.97 6.83 4.56
C VAL A 117 2.19 7.74 5.51
N LEU A 118 0.90 7.92 5.21
CA LEU A 118 -0.09 8.71 5.94
C LEU A 118 0.42 10.11 6.35
N PRO A 119 0.94 10.91 5.39
CA PRO A 119 1.40 12.28 5.65
C PRO A 119 0.39 13.15 6.37
N GLU A 120 -0.91 12.95 6.13
CA GLU A 120 -2.04 13.64 6.77
C GLU A 120 -2.10 13.45 8.30
N LYS A 121 -1.43 12.42 8.83
CA LYS A 121 -1.31 12.16 10.28
C LYS A 121 -0.03 12.76 10.89
N THR A 122 0.72 13.57 10.12
CA THR A 122 2.03 14.07 10.52
C THR A 122 2.16 15.59 10.32
N ASN A 123 3.12 16.20 11.01
CA ASN A 123 3.46 17.62 10.85
C ASN A 123 4.60 17.85 9.83
N ILE A 124 5.06 16.80 9.15
CA ILE A 124 6.20 16.90 8.22
C ILE A 124 5.72 17.60 6.95
N LYS A 125 6.32 18.76 6.66
CA LYS A 125 6.08 19.53 5.42
C LYS A 125 7.29 19.39 4.50
N ASN A 126 7.04 19.29 3.20
CA ASN A 126 8.07 19.27 2.14
C ASN A 126 9.17 18.20 2.35
N SER A 127 8.83 16.95 2.06
CA SER A 127 9.77 15.84 2.16
C SER A 127 10.30 15.40 0.80
N GLU A 128 11.63 15.29 0.69
CA GLU A 128 12.22 14.47 -0.36
C GLU A 128 11.84 13.01 -0.11
N CYS A 129 10.94 12.49 -0.95
CA CYS A 129 10.47 11.10 -0.93
C CYS A 129 10.28 10.59 -2.36
N LEU A 130 10.25 9.27 -2.52
CA LEU A 130 10.02 8.60 -3.81
C LEU A 130 8.54 8.52 -4.15
N GLY A 131 7.68 8.45 -3.13
CA GLY A 131 6.25 8.31 -3.26
C GLY A 131 5.50 8.64 -1.98
N ILE A 132 4.19 8.75 -2.08
CA ILE A 132 3.26 9.04 -0.99
C ILE A 132 2.22 7.92 -0.95
N CYS A 133 1.96 7.38 0.23
CA CYS A 133 0.83 6.49 0.50
C CYS A 133 -0.14 7.21 1.45
N SER A 134 -1.40 7.37 1.08
CA SER A 134 -2.35 8.21 1.83
C SER A 134 -3.79 7.74 1.68
N ASP A 135 -4.60 8.04 2.69
CA ASP A 135 -6.06 7.90 2.60
C ASP A 135 -6.69 8.98 1.68
N TYR A 136 -5.96 10.08 1.41
CA TYR A 136 -6.39 11.23 0.61
C TYR A 136 -5.51 11.40 -0.62
N ILE A 137 -5.15 10.30 -1.28
CA ILE A 137 -4.11 10.31 -2.33
C ILE A 137 -4.42 11.26 -3.49
N LYS A 138 -5.70 11.50 -3.80
CA LYS A 138 -6.12 12.46 -4.82
C LYS A 138 -5.67 13.88 -4.51
N ASP A 139 -5.80 14.33 -3.26
CA ASP A 139 -5.39 15.66 -2.82
C ASP A 139 -3.87 15.85 -2.92
N TYR A 140 -3.09 14.79 -2.72
CA TYR A 140 -1.64 14.82 -2.93
C TYR A 140 -1.30 14.87 -4.41
N TYR A 141 -1.99 14.07 -5.23
CA TYR A 141 -1.79 14.09 -6.68
C TYR A 141 -2.09 15.47 -7.29
N ASP A 142 -3.22 16.08 -6.94
CA ASP A 142 -3.63 17.37 -7.48
C ASP A 142 -2.65 18.48 -7.09
N ARG A 143 -2.28 18.56 -5.81
CA ARG A 143 -1.28 19.53 -5.33
C ARG A 143 0.07 19.39 -6.03
N TYR A 144 0.52 18.17 -6.31
CA TYR A 144 1.80 17.95 -7.00
C TYR A 144 1.73 18.30 -8.49
N ASN A 145 0.56 18.17 -9.12
CA ASN A 145 0.36 18.50 -10.53
C ASN A 145 -0.15 19.93 -10.78
N ASN A 146 -0.40 20.71 -9.72
CA ASN A 146 -0.98 22.06 -9.77
C ASN A 146 -2.34 22.09 -10.48
N ILE A 147 -3.21 21.13 -10.14
CA ILE A 147 -4.60 21.02 -10.63
C ILE A 147 -5.56 21.43 -9.51
#